data_AF-X1LRQ7-F1
#
_entry.id   AF-X1LRQ7-F1
#
_cell.length_a   1.000
_cell.length_b   1.000
_cell.length_c   1.000
_cell.angle_alpha   90.00
_cell.angle_beta   90.00
_cell.angle_gamma   90.00
#
_symmetry.space_group_name_H-M   'P 1'
#
loop_
_entity.id
_entity.type
_entity.pdbx_description
1 polymer ?
#
loop_
_entity_poly.entity_id
_entity_poly.type
_entity_poly.pdbx_seq_one_letter_code
_entity_poly.pdbx_strand_id
1 'polypeptide(L)'
;MKNFSSPGETAQPTVAFYAGCVADYAYPEIGGDVMKYLQECDATPYYPRKQTCCGAPALVTGDEETCIKLAKINIAAIEEMNPDYVVTVCPSATTAM
;
A
#
# COMPACT_ATOMS: atom_id res chain seq x y z
N MET A 1 12.08 0.70 21.64
CA MET A 1 10.90 1.17 20.88
C MET A 1 11.23 2.55 20.34
N LYS A 2 11.30 2.73 19.03
CA LYS A 2 11.53 4.05 18.42
C LYS A 2 10.19 4.78 18.40
N ASN A 3 10.15 6.00 18.94
CA ASN A 3 8.98 6.87 18.90
C ASN A 3 8.80 7.37 17.45
N PHE A 4 7.76 6.87 16.78
CA PHE A 4 7.26 7.46 15.55
C PHE A 4 6.43 8.68 15.95
N SER A 5 6.98 9.88 15.79
CA SER A 5 6.20 11.12 15.95
C SER A 5 5.27 11.27 14.75
N SER A 6 3.96 11.45 14.99
CA SER A 6 2.99 11.71 13.92
C SER A 6 3.18 13.13 13.34
N PRO A 7 2.98 13.32 12.03
CA PRO A 7 2.90 14.63 11.43
C PRO A 7 1.55 15.24 11.78
N GLY A 8 1.56 16.43 12.37
CA GLY A 8 0.40 17.29 12.52
C GLY A 8 -0.47 16.98 13.74
N GLU A 9 -0.31 17.76 14.79
CA GLU A 9 -1.05 17.70 16.06
C GLU A 9 -2.55 18.10 15.93
N THR A 10 -3.15 18.08 14.73
CA THR A 10 -4.52 18.57 14.49
C THR A 10 -5.35 17.85 13.41
N ALA A 11 -4.81 16.89 12.64
CA ALA A 11 -5.59 16.15 11.63
C ALA A 11 -5.21 14.65 11.59
N GLN A 12 -6.22 13.77 11.43
CA GLN A 12 -6.00 12.33 11.29
C GLN A 12 -5.20 12.04 10.00
N PRO A 13 -4.06 11.33 10.06
CA PRO A 13 -3.25 11.06 8.87
C PRO A 13 -3.99 10.18 7.88
N THR A 14 -3.89 10.52 6.60
CA THR A 14 -4.43 9.72 5.51
C THR A 14 -3.45 8.61 5.12
N VAL A 15 -3.94 7.37 5.06
CA VAL A 15 -3.08 6.20 4.84
C VAL A 15 -3.58 5.38 3.66
N ALA A 16 -2.76 5.26 2.62
CA ALA A 16 -3.00 4.36 1.52
C ALA A 16 -2.63 2.93 1.92
N PHE A 17 -3.58 2.00 1.86
CA PHE A 17 -3.27 0.59 2.06
C PHE A 17 -3.04 -0.11 0.73
N TYR A 18 -1.77 -0.38 0.42
CA TYR A 18 -1.38 -1.23 -0.71
C TYR A 18 -1.41 -2.70 -0.27
N ALA A 19 -2.49 -3.40 -0.61
CA ALA A 19 -2.74 -4.77 -0.14
C ALA A 19 -1.79 -5.79 -0.79
N GLY A 20 -1.46 -5.59 -2.06
CA GLY A 20 -0.76 -6.58 -2.88
C GLY A 20 -1.57 -7.89 -3.03
N CYS A 21 -1.08 -8.82 -3.85
CA CYS A 21 -1.84 -10.02 -4.21
C CYS A 21 -2.19 -10.92 -3.02
N VAL A 22 -1.39 -10.90 -1.96
CA VAL A 22 -1.59 -11.77 -0.79
C VAL A 22 -2.80 -11.31 0.03
N ALA A 23 -2.84 -10.05 0.45
CA ALA A 23 -3.95 -9.54 1.25
C ALA A 23 -5.19 -9.19 0.41
N ASP A 24 -5.06 -9.16 -0.92
CA ASP A 24 -6.18 -8.87 -1.83
C ASP A 24 -6.88 -10.15 -2.33
N TYR A 25 -6.13 -11.24 -2.54
CA TYR A 25 -6.66 -12.47 -3.12
C TYR A 25 -6.52 -13.71 -2.22
N ALA A 26 -5.35 -13.91 -1.60
CA ALA A 26 -5.07 -15.15 -0.87
C ALA A 26 -5.65 -15.14 0.55
N TYR A 27 -5.57 -14.00 1.24
CA TYR A 27 -5.95 -13.82 2.64
C TYR A 27 -6.64 -12.45 2.84
N PRO A 28 -7.84 -12.25 2.30
CA PRO A 28 -8.57 -10.97 2.37
C PRO A 28 -8.85 -10.49 3.80
N GLU A 29 -8.93 -11.41 4.76
CA GLU A 29 -9.07 -11.11 6.19
C GLU A 29 -7.92 -10.23 6.71
N ILE A 30 -6.69 -10.45 6.23
CA ILE A 30 -5.53 -9.64 6.61
C ILE A 30 -5.75 -8.19 6.15
N GLY A 31 -6.27 -8.00 4.94
CA GLY A 31 -6.57 -6.66 4.43
C GLY A 31 -7.62 -5.94 5.27
N GLY A 32 -8.69 -6.65 5.66
CA GLY A 32 -9.72 -6.12 6.56
C GLY A 32 -9.17 -5.73 7.94
N ASP A 33 -8.37 -6.60 8.54
CA ASP A 33 -7.78 -6.37 9.86
C ASP A 33 -6.81 -5.18 9.86
N VAL A 34 -6.02 -5.00 8.79
CA VAL A 34 -5.14 -3.83 8.65
C VAL A 34 -5.93 -2.54 8.55
N MET A 35 -6.98 -2.50 7.72
CA MET A 35 -7.84 -1.31 7.60
C MET A 35 -8.48 -0.95 8.93
N LYS A 36 -8.97 -1.95 9.67
CA LYS A 36 -9.54 -1.76 11.01
C LYS A 36 -8.50 -1.26 12.01
N TYR A 37 -7.32 -1.87 12.04
CA TYR A 37 -6.24 -1.47 12.94
C TYR A 37 -5.76 -0.04 12.68
N LEU A 38 -5.66 0.37 11.41
CA LEU A 38 -5.32 1.76 11.05
C LEU A 38 -6.38 2.75 11.52
N GLN A 39 -7.67 2.41 11.42
CA GLN A 39 -8.76 3.22 12.00
C GLN A 39 -8.65 3.32 13.53
N GLU A 40 -8.33 2.22 14.21
CA GLU A 40 -8.11 2.21 15.67
C GLU A 40 -6.88 3.03 16.09
N CYS A 41 -5.95 3.29 15.17
CA CYS A 41 -4.79 4.16 15.37
C CYS A 41 -5.06 5.64 15.02
N ASP A 42 -6.33 6.05 14.94
CA ASP A 42 -6.76 7.41 14.57
C ASP A 42 -6.26 7.87 13.18
N ALA A 43 -6.05 6.93 12.25
CA ALA A 43 -5.77 7.23 10.85
C ALA A 43 -7.04 7.16 9.99
N THR A 44 -7.01 7.81 8.84
CA THR A 44 -8.01 7.67 7.76
C THR A 44 -7.45 6.75 6.67
N PRO A 45 -7.57 5.41 6.80
CA PRO A 45 -7.07 4.52 5.78
C PRO A 45 -8.01 4.46 4.58
N TYR A 46 -7.43 4.35 3.39
CA TYR A 46 -8.17 4.09 2.15
C TYR A 46 -7.48 2.97 1.36
N TYR A 47 -8.29 2.24 0.60
CA TYR A 47 -7.84 1.21 -0.32
C TYR A 47 -7.87 1.78 -1.75
N PRO A 48 -6.71 2.00 -2.42
CA PRO A 48 -6.69 2.45 -3.80
C PRO A 48 -7.28 1.38 -4.73
N ARG A 49 -8.49 1.61 -5.24
CA ARG A 49 -9.24 0.63 -6.05
C ARG A 49 -8.59 0.28 -7.39
N LYS A 50 -7.68 1.14 -7.87
CA LYS A 50 -6.97 0.97 -9.14
C LYS A 50 -5.58 0.35 -8.98
N GLN A 51 -5.17 0.02 -7.75
CA GLN A 51 -3.93 -0.71 -7.52
C GLN A 51 -3.98 -2.08 -8.21
N THR A 52 -2.83 -2.57 -8.64
CA THR A 52 -2.63 -3.83 -9.34
C THR A 52 -1.48 -4.61 -8.69
N CYS A 53 -1.07 -5.72 -9.28
CA CYS A 53 0.08 -6.51 -8.83
C CYS A 53 1.35 -5.65 -8.72
N CYS A 54 2.21 -5.99 -7.75
CA CYS A 54 3.51 -5.31 -7.57
C CYS A 54 4.48 -5.57 -8.73
N GLY A 55 4.30 -6.60 -9.54
CA GLY A 55 5.23 -6.91 -10.63
C GLY A 55 6.48 -7.68 -10.20
N ALA A 56 6.59 -8.09 -8.93
CA ALA A 56 7.72 -8.90 -8.46
C ALA A 56 8.01 -10.15 -9.32
N PRO A 57 7.01 -10.92 -9.81
CA PRO A 57 7.26 -12.02 -10.75
C PRO A 57 7.92 -11.57 -12.07
N ALA A 58 7.48 -10.44 -12.64
CA ALA A 58 8.04 -9.90 -13.87
C ALA A 58 9.51 -9.50 -13.68
N LEU A 59 9.80 -8.83 -12.54
CA LEU A 59 11.16 -8.45 -12.16
C LEU A 59 12.10 -9.66 -12.05
N VAL A 60 11.69 -10.72 -11.35
CA VAL A 60 12.56 -11.91 -11.17
C VAL A 60 12.78 -12.69 -12.47
N THR A 61 11.86 -12.58 -13.44
CA THR A 61 12.02 -13.18 -14.77
C THR A 61 12.77 -12.28 -15.77
N GLY A 62 13.17 -11.07 -15.35
CA GLY A 62 13.88 -10.11 -16.21
C GLY A 62 12.97 -9.26 -17.13
N ASP A 63 11.65 -9.30 -16.94
CA ASP A 63 10.70 -8.41 -17.63
C ASP A 63 10.54 -7.11 -16.84
N GLU A 64 11.58 -6.28 -16.92
CA GLU A 64 11.66 -5.00 -16.22
C GLU A 64 10.63 -3.99 -16.75
N GLU A 65 10.32 -4.02 -18.05
CA GLU A 65 9.34 -3.12 -18.68
C GLU A 65 7.95 -3.31 -18.06
N THR A 66 7.51 -4.56 -17.92
CA THR A 66 6.23 -4.87 -17.26
C THR A 66 6.26 -4.45 -15.79
N CYS A 67 7.37 -4.70 -15.07
CA CYS A 67 7.51 -4.27 -13.67
C CYS A 67 7.34 -2.75 -13.52
N ILE A 68 8.05 -1.95 -14.33
CA ILE A 68 7.98 -0.49 -14.31
C ILE A 68 6.57 -0.01 -14.67
N LYS A 69 5.92 -0.64 -15.65
CA LYS A 69 4.55 -0.30 -16.05
C LYS A 69 3.55 -0.51 -14.90
N LEU A 70 3.66 -1.64 -14.18
CA LEU A 70 2.80 -1.95 -13.04
C LEU A 70 3.06 -0.98 -11.88
N ALA A 71 4.33 -0.68 -11.58
CA ALA A 71 4.71 0.30 -10.57
C ALA A 71 4.05 1.66 -10.82
N LYS A 72 4.11 2.17 -12.06
CA LYS A 72 3.49 3.45 -12.44
C LYS A 72 1.98 3.48 -12.25
N ILE A 73 1.29 2.37 -12.54
CA ILE A 73 -0.17 2.26 -12.32
C ILE A 73 -0.47 2.35 -10.82
N ASN A 74 0.32 1.65 -9.99
CA ASN A 74 0.15 1.66 -8.54
C ASN A 74 0.42 3.04 -7.94
N ILE A 75 1.50 3.69 -8.34
CA ILE A 75 1.84 5.05 -7.91
C ILE A 75 0.70 6.00 -8.26
N ALA A 76 0.22 6.00 -9.51
CA ALA A 76 -0.89 6.85 -9.92
C ALA A 76 -2.17 6.58 -9.12
N ALA A 77 -2.49 5.30 -8.84
CA ALA A 77 -3.66 4.93 -8.04
C ALA A 77 -3.57 5.41 -6.59
N ILE A 78 -2.36 5.42 -6.01
CA ILE A 78 -2.09 5.89 -4.66
C ILE A 78 -2.08 7.43 -4.61
N GLU A 79 -1.49 8.08 -5.60
CA GLU A 79 -1.40 9.55 -5.66
C GLU A 79 -2.77 10.23 -5.83
N GLU A 80 -3.79 9.55 -6.37
CA GLU A 80 -5.15 10.08 -6.52
C GLU A 80 -5.74 10.64 -5.21
N MET A 81 -5.31 10.13 -4.06
CA MET A 81 -5.80 10.54 -2.74
C MET A 81 -4.77 11.38 -1.96
N ASN A 82 -3.58 11.60 -2.51
CA ASN A 82 -2.47 12.32 -1.89
C ASN A 82 -2.24 11.95 -0.40
N PRO A 83 -1.98 10.67 -0.10
CA PRO A 83 -1.80 10.17 1.27
C PRO A 83 -0.60 10.79 2.00
N ASP A 84 -0.70 10.87 3.32
CA ASP A 84 0.46 11.11 4.19
C ASP A 84 1.37 9.88 4.26
N TYR A 85 0.79 8.68 4.19
CA TYR A 85 1.50 7.40 4.30
C TYR A 85 1.00 6.34 3.33
N VAL A 86 1.91 5.46 2.92
CA VAL A 86 1.58 4.20 2.24
C VAL A 86 1.98 3.04 3.14
N VAL A 87 1.04 2.12 3.39
CA VAL A 87 1.23 0.93 4.22
C VAL A 87 0.98 -0.31 3.37
N THR A 88 1.81 -1.34 3.57
CA THR A 88 1.61 -2.66 2.97
C THR A 88 2.00 -3.75 3.95
N VAL A 89 1.38 -4.92 3.81
CA VAL A 89 1.72 -6.16 4.55
C VAL A 89 2.51 -7.15 3.71
N CYS A 90 2.78 -6.83 2.45
CA CYS A 90 3.46 -7.69 1.50
C CYS A 90 4.92 -7.24 1.34
N PRO A 91 5.93 -7.98 1.82
CA PRO A 91 7.33 -7.53 1.74
C PRO A 91 7.82 -7.33 0.30
N SER A 92 7.36 -8.17 -0.64
CA SER A 92 7.70 -8.05 -2.07
C SER A 92 7.05 -6.85 -2.75
N ALA A 93 6.05 -6.21 -2.13
CA ALA A 93 5.42 -5.01 -2.66
C ALA A 93 6.35 -3.80 -2.59
N THR A 94 7.19 -3.72 -1.57
CA THR A 94 8.11 -2.60 -1.35
C THR A 94 9.22 -2.55 -2.39
N THR A 95 9.58 -3.68 -3.01
CA THR A 95 10.68 -3.74 -3.98
C THR A 95 10.29 -3.20 -5.35
N ALA A 96 8.99 -3.02 -5.62
CA ALA A 96 8.49 -2.73 -6.95
C ALA A 96 7.53 -1.52 -7.00
N MET A 97 7.49 -0.72 -5.93
CA MET A 97 6.90 0.62 -5.91
C MET A 97 8.00 1.66 -5.85
#